data_AF-A0A535Q3C8-F1
#
_entry.id   AF-A0A535Q3C8-F1
#
_cell.length_a   1.000
_cell.length_b   1.000
_cell.length_c   1.000
_cell.angle_alpha   90.00
_cell.angle_beta   90.00
_cell.angle_gamma   90.00
#
_symmetry.space_group_name_H-M   'P 1'
#
loop_
_entity.id
_entity.type
_entity.pdbx_description
1 polymer ?
#
loop_
_entity_poly.entity_id
_entity_poly.type
_entity_poly.pdbx_seq_one_letter_code
_entity_poly.pdbx_strand_id
1 'polypeptide(L)'
;NVVRYLLPHLLCLSTSSPFWMGRNTGLKSYRSIVFRNFPRSGVPRVFQSWADFSDLTETLVRTNTIPDGSKIWWDVRPNHSYPTLECRICDVCTRVDEAICIAAIFQAIIAKLWKLRRDNMTFRVYPHDLIDENKWRAVRYGLDGKLIDFGKQQELPARDLIRELIEWFIGDVVDELGSRHEVEYAYRILQEGSSADRQLATYQRTGDYKAVVDQLIQETSEGVVE
;
A
#
# COMPACT_ATOMS: atom_id res chain seq x y z
N ASN A 1 -0.21 -14.29 -3.89
CA ASN A 1 -1.11 -14.01 -5.04
C ASN A 1 -2.26 -13.09 -4.70
N VAL A 2 -3.22 -13.51 -3.87
CA VAL A 2 -4.45 -12.74 -3.62
C VAL A 2 -4.19 -11.32 -3.12
N VAL A 3 -3.28 -11.15 -2.16
CA VAL A 3 -2.96 -9.86 -1.54
C VAL A 3 -2.61 -8.74 -2.53
N ARG A 4 -2.13 -9.08 -3.74
CA ARG A 4 -1.80 -8.12 -4.79
C ARG A 4 -2.97 -7.21 -5.13
N TYR A 5 -4.20 -7.74 -5.11
CA TYR A 5 -5.43 -6.98 -5.36
C TYR A 5 -5.66 -5.87 -4.33
N LEU A 6 -5.22 -6.07 -3.09
CA LEU A 6 -5.47 -5.17 -1.97
C LEU A 6 -4.39 -4.09 -1.84
N LEU A 7 -3.25 -4.22 -2.54
CA LEU A 7 -2.15 -3.26 -2.46
C LEU A 7 -2.56 -1.82 -2.82
N PRO A 8 -3.36 -1.56 -3.89
CA PRO A 8 -3.78 -0.20 -4.21
C PRO A 8 -4.59 0.48 -3.09
N HIS A 9 -5.36 -0.29 -2.30
CA HIS A 9 -6.14 0.24 -1.18
C HIS A 9 -5.20 0.75 -0.07
N LEU A 10 -4.16 -0.04 0.25
CA LEU A 10 -3.12 0.37 1.20
C LEU A 10 -2.33 1.57 0.69
N LEU A 11 -2.05 1.61 -0.62
CA LEU A 11 -1.38 2.75 -1.23
C LEU A 11 -2.20 4.03 -1.06
N CYS A 12 -3.51 4.00 -1.35
CA CYS A 12 -4.40 5.15 -1.15
C CYS A 12 -4.33 5.72 0.28
N LEU A 13 -4.28 4.86 1.31
CA LEU A 13 -4.15 5.31 2.70
C LEU A 13 -2.79 5.95 2.99
N SER A 14 -1.73 5.43 2.37
CA SER A 14 -0.35 5.79 2.69
C SER A 14 0.25 6.92 1.85
N THR A 15 -0.47 7.47 0.86
CA THR A 15 0.13 8.42 -0.09
C THR A 15 0.71 9.65 0.62
N SER A 16 1.99 9.96 0.35
CA SER A 16 2.76 10.96 1.12
C SER A 16 3.79 11.72 0.27
N SER A 17 3.82 11.52 -1.04
CA SER A 17 4.85 12.10 -1.91
C SER A 17 4.28 12.90 -3.09
N PRO A 18 3.54 14.01 -2.86
CA PRO A 18 2.97 14.81 -3.93
C PRO A 18 3.98 15.74 -4.62
N PHE A 19 5.09 16.08 -3.94
CA PHE A 19 6.12 16.98 -4.44
C PHE A 19 7.41 16.23 -4.83
N TRP A 20 8.09 16.71 -5.87
CA TRP A 20 9.40 16.24 -6.27
C TRP A 20 10.24 17.38 -6.86
N MET A 21 11.49 17.52 -6.39
CA MET A 21 12.40 18.58 -6.84
C MET A 21 11.76 20.00 -6.82
N GLY A 22 11.03 20.32 -5.76
CA GLY A 22 10.38 21.62 -5.60
C GLY A 22 9.22 21.88 -6.57
N ARG A 23 8.58 20.81 -7.08
CA ARG A 23 7.42 20.89 -7.97
C ARG A 23 6.29 20.00 -7.48
N ASN A 24 5.06 20.50 -7.59
CA ASN A 24 3.87 19.66 -7.49
C ASN A 24 3.84 18.73 -8.71
N THR A 25 3.89 17.43 -8.46
CA THR A 25 3.94 16.41 -9.51
C THR A 25 2.58 16.12 -10.13
N GLY A 26 1.50 16.55 -9.48
CA GLY A 26 0.14 16.15 -9.80
C GLY A 26 -0.19 14.72 -9.39
N LEU A 27 0.73 14.00 -8.73
CA LEU A 27 0.49 12.67 -8.15
C LEU A 27 0.36 12.78 -6.63
N LYS A 28 -0.22 11.76 -5.99
CA LYS A 28 -0.24 11.62 -4.52
C LYS A 28 0.92 10.75 -4.02
N SER A 29 1.37 9.79 -4.84
CA SER A 29 2.58 8.97 -4.57
C SER A 29 3.57 9.05 -5.74
N TYR A 30 4.41 10.08 -5.78
CA TYR A 30 5.50 10.16 -6.77
C TYR A 30 6.58 9.10 -6.54
N ARG A 31 6.75 8.63 -5.29
CA ARG A 31 7.68 7.53 -4.94
C ARG A 31 7.47 6.32 -5.85
N SER A 32 6.21 5.95 -6.09
CA SER A 32 5.85 4.81 -6.93
C SER A 32 6.35 4.97 -8.38
N ILE A 33 6.42 6.19 -8.90
CA ILE A 33 6.93 6.47 -10.25
C ILE A 33 8.45 6.37 -10.30
N VAL A 34 9.13 6.88 -9.28
CA VAL A 34 10.60 6.74 -9.17
C VAL A 34 10.99 5.26 -9.21
N PHE A 35 10.29 4.41 -8.44
CA PHE A 35 10.56 2.97 -8.42
C PHE A 35 10.21 2.25 -9.72
N ARG A 36 9.22 2.72 -10.49
CA ARG A 36 8.85 2.13 -11.79
C ARG A 36 10.00 2.14 -12.80
N ASN A 37 10.95 3.07 -12.67
CA ASN A 37 12.13 3.15 -13.53
C ASN A 37 13.20 2.08 -13.23
N PHE A 38 13.07 1.36 -12.11
CA PHE A 38 14.00 0.30 -11.75
C PHE A 38 13.53 -1.05 -12.32
N PRO A 39 14.47 -1.93 -12.71
CA PRO A 39 14.13 -3.27 -13.17
C PRO A 39 13.51 -4.09 -12.04
N ARG A 40 12.57 -4.99 -12.39
CA ARG A 40 11.89 -5.89 -11.45
C ARG A 40 11.15 -5.14 -10.34
N SER A 41 10.54 -4.01 -10.69
CA SER A 41 9.69 -3.21 -9.80
C SER A 41 8.21 -3.46 -10.06
N GLY A 42 7.35 -3.00 -9.14
CA GLY A 42 5.90 -3.02 -9.31
C GLY A 42 5.22 -4.27 -8.77
N VAL A 43 3.99 -4.52 -9.24
CA VAL A 43 3.18 -5.63 -8.74
C VAL A 43 3.81 -6.94 -9.24
N PRO A 44 4.10 -7.92 -8.36
CA PRO A 44 4.70 -9.19 -8.79
C PRO A 44 3.76 -9.96 -9.73
N ARG A 45 4.27 -10.91 -10.52
CA ARG A 45 3.42 -11.84 -11.30
C ARG A 45 2.64 -12.81 -10.39
N VAL A 46 1.76 -13.61 -10.99
CA VAL A 46 1.18 -14.77 -10.28
C VAL A 46 2.24 -15.86 -10.21
N PHE A 47 2.41 -16.47 -9.04
CA PHE A 47 3.25 -17.66 -8.87
C PHE A 47 2.38 -18.88 -8.61
N GLN A 48 2.65 -20.00 -9.28
CA GLN A 48 1.85 -21.22 -9.11
C GLN A 48 2.19 -21.96 -7.81
N SER A 49 3.42 -21.83 -7.34
CA SER A 49 3.92 -22.49 -6.14
C SER A 49 5.09 -21.72 -5.54
N TRP A 50 5.55 -22.16 -4.36
CA TRP A 50 6.81 -21.69 -3.81
C TRP A 50 7.98 -22.05 -4.74
N ALA A 51 7.98 -23.24 -5.34
CA ALA A 51 9.02 -23.67 -6.28
C ALA A 51 9.14 -22.74 -7.49
N ASP A 52 8.02 -22.31 -8.11
CA ASP A 52 8.03 -21.33 -9.21
C ASP A 52 8.71 -20.00 -8.81
N PHE A 53 8.48 -19.53 -7.58
CA PHE A 53 9.16 -18.34 -7.05
C PHE A 53 10.66 -18.58 -6.76
N SER A 54 10.99 -19.72 -6.15
CA SER A 54 12.38 -20.11 -5.88
C SER A 54 13.17 -20.27 -7.16
N ASP A 55 12.65 -20.99 -8.16
CA ASP A 55 13.29 -21.22 -9.46
C ASP A 55 13.58 -19.91 -10.18
N LEU A 56 12.64 -18.95 -10.15
CA LEU A 56 12.85 -17.62 -10.70
C LEU A 56 14.02 -16.92 -10.00
N THR A 57 14.01 -16.89 -8.67
CA THR A 57 15.03 -16.18 -7.88
C THR A 57 16.40 -16.81 -8.06
N GLU A 58 16.49 -18.14 -7.97
CA GLU A 58 17.72 -18.91 -8.18
C GLU A 58 18.28 -18.77 -9.59
N THR A 59 17.40 -18.75 -10.60
CA THR A 59 17.82 -18.52 -11.98
C THR A 59 18.46 -17.13 -12.13
N LEU A 60 17.87 -16.09 -11.54
CA LEU A 60 18.43 -14.73 -11.58
C LEU A 60 19.79 -14.63 -10.88
N VAL A 61 19.96 -15.35 -9.77
CA VAL A 61 21.25 -15.41 -9.05
C VAL A 61 22.29 -16.21 -9.83
N ARG A 62 21.96 -17.42 -10.29
CA ARG A 62 22.86 -18.33 -11.02
C ARG A 62 23.34 -17.73 -12.35
N THR A 63 22.53 -16.89 -12.97
CA THR A 63 22.87 -16.17 -14.22
C THR A 63 23.61 -14.85 -13.99
N ASN A 64 23.98 -14.54 -12.74
CA ASN A 64 24.63 -13.28 -12.34
C ASN A 64 23.80 -12.03 -12.67
N THR A 65 22.48 -12.16 -12.79
CA THR A 65 21.59 -11.01 -13.03
C THR A 65 21.43 -10.17 -11.76
N ILE A 66 21.41 -10.82 -10.60
CA ILE A 66 21.35 -10.19 -9.27
C ILE A 66 22.23 -10.97 -8.28
N PRO A 67 22.79 -10.32 -7.24
CA PRO A 67 23.55 -11.02 -6.19
C PRO A 67 22.65 -11.93 -5.34
N ASP A 68 21.43 -11.48 -5.05
CA ASP A 68 20.45 -12.16 -4.20
C ASP A 68 19.04 -11.57 -4.43
N GLY A 69 18.04 -12.13 -3.74
CA GLY A 69 16.64 -11.70 -3.81
C GLY A 69 16.38 -10.26 -3.32
N SER A 70 17.33 -9.59 -2.65
CA SER A 70 17.16 -8.20 -2.20
C SER A 70 16.93 -7.24 -3.36
N LYS A 71 17.43 -7.56 -4.57
CA LYS A 71 17.31 -6.74 -5.79
C LYS A 71 16.01 -6.96 -6.59
N ILE A 72 15.01 -7.60 -5.99
CA ILE A 72 13.65 -7.74 -6.53
C ILE A 72 12.76 -6.67 -5.87
N TRP A 73 12.43 -5.61 -6.59
CA TRP A 73 11.80 -4.40 -6.04
C TRP A 73 10.27 -4.43 -6.15
N TRP A 74 9.66 -5.59 -5.92
CA TRP A 74 8.21 -5.73 -6.00
C TRP A 74 7.48 -5.06 -4.84
N ASP A 75 6.26 -4.62 -5.12
CA ASP A 75 5.34 -3.98 -4.17
C ASP A 75 4.93 -4.92 -3.01
N VAL A 76 4.97 -6.23 -3.25
CA VAL A 76 4.85 -7.28 -2.24
C VAL A 76 5.72 -8.45 -2.64
N ARG A 77 6.46 -9.05 -1.70
CA ARG A 77 7.33 -10.21 -1.99
C ARG A 77 7.56 -11.07 -0.75
N PRO A 78 7.82 -12.38 -0.92
CA PRO A 78 8.49 -13.14 0.13
C PRO A 78 9.85 -12.52 0.42
N ASN A 79 10.20 -12.38 1.70
CA ASN A 79 11.54 -11.92 2.09
C ASN A 79 12.58 -13.01 1.74
N HIS A 80 13.78 -12.59 1.33
CA HIS A 80 14.85 -13.52 0.90
C HIS A 80 15.64 -14.14 2.05
N SER A 81 15.58 -13.56 3.26
CA SER A 81 16.32 -13.97 4.46
C SER A 81 15.40 -14.40 5.61
N TYR A 82 14.17 -13.89 5.67
CA TYR A 82 13.21 -14.15 6.73
C TYR A 82 11.96 -14.86 6.16
N PRO A 83 11.30 -15.74 6.93
CA PRO A 83 10.09 -16.44 6.50
C PRO A 83 8.85 -15.53 6.58
N THR A 84 8.93 -14.36 5.94
CA THR A 84 7.91 -13.32 6.01
C THR A 84 7.47 -12.89 4.62
N LEU A 85 6.28 -12.28 4.54
CA LEU A 85 5.80 -11.59 3.36
C LEU A 85 5.91 -10.08 3.59
N GLU A 86 6.70 -9.40 2.77
CA GLU A 86 6.94 -7.97 2.89
C GLU A 86 5.95 -7.18 2.03
N CYS A 87 5.20 -6.26 2.63
CA CYS A 87 4.49 -5.20 1.91
C CYS A 87 5.41 -3.99 1.75
N ARG A 88 5.59 -3.52 0.51
CA ARG A 88 6.54 -2.47 0.14
C ARG A 88 5.92 -1.39 -0.75
N ILE A 89 4.60 -1.40 -0.92
CA ILE A 89 3.90 -0.46 -1.78
C ILE A 89 3.82 0.94 -1.16
N CYS A 90 3.65 1.03 0.15
CA CYS A 90 3.32 2.28 0.85
C CYS A 90 4.41 3.36 0.73
N ASP A 91 3.99 4.62 0.79
CA ASP A 91 4.91 5.71 1.10
C ASP A 91 5.14 5.78 2.63
N VAL A 92 6.08 6.63 3.05
CA VAL A 92 6.33 6.89 4.47
C VAL A 92 5.15 7.69 5.04
N CYS A 93 4.52 7.16 6.08
CA CYS A 93 3.48 7.87 6.83
C CYS A 93 4.12 8.93 7.73
N THR A 94 3.45 10.06 7.87
CA THR A 94 3.98 11.20 8.62
C THR A 94 3.56 11.18 10.07
N ARG A 95 2.48 10.46 10.40
CA ARG A 95 2.07 10.16 11.78
C ARG A 95 2.35 8.69 12.10
N VAL A 96 2.74 8.41 13.34
CA VAL A 96 3.00 7.04 13.83
C VAL A 96 1.71 6.21 13.78
N ASP A 97 0.58 6.78 14.20
CA ASP A 97 -0.72 6.10 14.19
C ASP A 97 -1.15 5.67 12.77
N GLU A 98 -0.84 6.47 11.74
CA GLU A 98 -1.10 6.10 10.34
C GLU A 98 -0.28 4.86 9.93
N ALA A 99 0.99 4.81 10.32
CA ALA A 99 1.86 3.67 10.04
C ALA A 99 1.36 2.40 10.76
N ILE A 100 0.99 2.52 12.03
CA ILE A 100 0.45 1.42 12.84
C ILE A 100 -0.87 0.92 12.24
N CYS A 101 -1.77 1.84 11.86
CA CYS A 101 -3.03 1.53 11.19
C CYS A 101 -2.81 0.71 9.91
N ILE A 102 -1.94 1.16 9.02
CA ILE A 102 -1.67 0.47 7.76
C ILE A 102 -1.04 -0.91 8.00
N ALA A 103 -0.16 -1.03 8.99
CA ALA A 103 0.43 -2.30 9.39
C ALA A 103 -0.64 -3.27 9.95
N ALA A 104 -1.54 -2.78 10.80
CA ALA A 104 -2.65 -3.56 11.37
C ALA A 104 -3.62 -4.04 10.29
N ILE A 105 -3.97 -3.17 9.32
CA ILE A 105 -4.80 -3.55 8.17
C ILE A 105 -4.10 -4.63 7.33
N PHE A 106 -2.80 -4.48 7.05
CA PHE A 106 -2.07 -5.48 6.30
C PHE A 106 -2.02 -6.83 7.04
N GLN A 107 -1.77 -6.82 8.35
CA GLN A 107 -1.82 -8.01 9.19
C GLN A 107 -3.20 -8.69 9.13
N ALA A 108 -4.27 -7.90 9.29
CA ALA A 108 -5.65 -8.39 9.23
C ALA A 108 -6.01 -8.96 7.85
N ILE A 109 -5.54 -8.34 6.75
CA ILE A 109 -5.67 -8.89 5.40
C ILE A 109 -5.01 -10.27 5.32
N ILE A 110 -3.77 -10.41 5.80
CA ILE A 110 -3.06 -11.70 5.75
C ILE A 110 -3.76 -12.74 6.61
N ALA A 111 -4.21 -12.37 7.83
CA ALA A 111 -4.98 -13.25 8.70
C ALA A 111 -6.30 -13.69 8.06
N LYS A 112 -7.03 -12.78 7.41
CA LYS A 112 -8.26 -13.10 6.67
C LYS A 112 -7.99 -14.08 5.54
N LEU A 113 -6.95 -13.83 4.73
CA LEU A 113 -6.58 -14.72 3.63
C LEU A 113 -6.15 -16.10 4.12
N TRP A 114 -5.48 -16.16 5.27
CA TRP A 114 -5.13 -17.43 5.92
C TRP A 114 -6.38 -18.16 6.43
N LYS A 115 -7.30 -17.46 7.11
CA LYS A 115 -8.59 -18.00 7.59
C LYS A 115 -9.42 -18.56 6.45
N LEU A 116 -9.60 -17.80 5.36
CA LEU A 116 -10.29 -18.28 4.15
C LEU A 116 -9.67 -19.57 3.63
N ARG A 117 -8.34 -19.64 3.54
CA ARG A 117 -7.65 -20.85 3.07
C ARG A 117 -7.86 -22.04 4.01
N ARG A 118 -7.78 -21.82 5.33
CA ARG A 118 -8.03 -22.85 6.35
C ARG A 118 -9.44 -23.41 6.22
N ASP A 119 -10.39 -22.56 5.91
CA ASP A 119 -11.81 -22.90 5.79
C ASP A 119 -12.17 -23.39 4.37
N ASN A 120 -11.17 -23.74 3.54
CA ASN A 120 -11.30 -24.20 2.14
C ASN A 120 -12.03 -23.21 1.20
N MET A 121 -12.02 -21.93 1.56
CA MET A 121 -12.51 -20.84 0.71
C MET A 121 -11.34 -20.22 -0.08
N THR A 122 -11.64 -19.73 -1.28
CA THR A 122 -10.66 -19.04 -2.11
C THR A 122 -11.14 -17.64 -2.44
N PHE A 123 -10.17 -16.75 -2.67
CA PHE A 123 -10.43 -15.41 -3.19
C PHE A 123 -9.93 -15.33 -4.63
N ARG A 124 -10.61 -14.56 -5.48
CA ARG A 124 -10.28 -14.46 -6.89
C ARG A 124 -8.89 -13.86 -7.10
N VAL A 125 -8.08 -14.51 -7.94
CA VAL A 125 -6.79 -13.97 -8.36
C VAL A 125 -7.02 -13.16 -9.64
N TYR A 126 -6.71 -11.86 -9.58
CA TYR A 126 -6.85 -10.97 -10.72
C TYR A 126 -5.55 -10.89 -11.55
N PRO A 127 -5.67 -10.70 -12.88
CA PRO A 127 -4.53 -10.41 -13.75
C PRO A 127 -3.72 -9.21 -13.27
N HIS A 128 -2.42 -9.23 -13.57
CA HIS A 128 -1.50 -8.14 -13.24
C HIS A 128 -1.99 -6.79 -13.76
N ASP A 129 -2.38 -6.74 -15.03
CA ASP A 129 -2.66 -5.47 -15.73
C ASP A 129 -3.85 -4.72 -15.14
N LEU A 130 -4.84 -5.46 -14.61
CA LEU A 130 -5.96 -4.87 -13.89
C LEU A 130 -5.51 -4.25 -12.56
N ILE A 131 -4.66 -4.96 -11.81
CA ILE A 131 -4.14 -4.46 -10.53
C ILE A 131 -3.25 -3.24 -10.76
N ASP A 132 -2.46 -3.22 -11.83
CA ASP A 132 -1.60 -2.08 -12.18
C ASP A 132 -2.42 -0.83 -12.53
N GLU A 133 -3.60 -0.98 -13.15
CA GLU A 133 -4.55 0.13 -13.38
C GLU A 133 -5.06 0.72 -12.04
N ASN A 134 -5.46 -0.12 -11.09
CA ASN A 134 -5.84 0.37 -9.75
C ASN A 134 -4.66 0.99 -9.00
N LYS A 135 -3.45 0.44 -9.16
CA LYS A 135 -2.24 1.04 -8.61
C LYS A 135 -2.01 2.43 -9.19
N TRP A 136 -2.13 2.60 -10.50
CA TRP A 136 -2.00 3.91 -11.14
C TRP A 136 -3.04 4.91 -10.63
N ARG A 137 -4.30 4.49 -10.50
CA ARG A 137 -5.37 5.32 -9.91
C ARG A 137 -5.05 5.75 -8.49
N ALA A 138 -4.55 4.83 -7.65
CA ALA A 138 -4.10 5.13 -6.30
C ALA A 138 -2.92 6.12 -6.28
N VAL A 139 -1.92 5.92 -7.15
CA VAL A 139 -0.77 6.83 -7.30
C VAL A 139 -1.21 8.24 -7.67
N ARG A 140 -2.13 8.38 -8.62
CA ARG A 140 -2.55 9.67 -9.19
C ARG A 140 -3.53 10.42 -8.30
N TYR A 141 -4.49 9.72 -7.71
CA TYR A 141 -5.64 10.35 -7.05
C TYR A 141 -5.77 10.03 -5.56
N GLY A 142 -5.07 9.02 -5.05
CA GLY A 142 -5.12 8.63 -3.64
C GLY A 142 -6.56 8.35 -3.19
N LEU A 143 -6.96 8.94 -2.05
CA LEU A 143 -8.31 8.81 -1.48
C LEU A 143 -9.39 9.59 -2.21
N ASP A 144 -9.03 10.63 -2.96
CA ASP A 144 -9.99 11.43 -3.73
C ASP A 144 -10.31 10.80 -5.10
N GLY A 145 -9.67 9.68 -5.40
CA GLY A 145 -9.86 8.92 -6.62
C GLY A 145 -10.96 7.87 -6.55
N LYS A 146 -11.05 7.12 -7.64
CA LYS A 146 -11.85 5.91 -7.76
C LYS A 146 -10.95 4.73 -8.05
N LEU A 147 -11.31 3.57 -7.52
CA LEU A 147 -10.70 2.29 -7.84
C LEU A 147 -11.74 1.42 -8.56
N ILE A 148 -11.27 0.46 -9.36
CA ILE A 148 -12.12 -0.50 -10.05
C ILE A 148 -12.42 -1.66 -9.10
N ASP A 149 -13.69 -1.89 -8.84
CA ASP A 149 -14.17 -3.15 -8.27
C ASP A 149 -14.28 -4.16 -9.43
N PHE A 150 -13.34 -5.12 -9.49
CA PHE A 150 -13.31 -6.11 -10.56
C PHE A 150 -14.39 -7.19 -10.45
N GLY A 151 -15.05 -7.31 -9.29
CA GLY A 151 -16.21 -8.18 -9.12
C GLY A 151 -17.44 -7.55 -9.79
N LYS A 152 -17.69 -6.27 -9.49
CA LYS A 152 -18.80 -5.49 -10.04
C LYS A 152 -18.52 -4.90 -11.43
N GLN A 153 -17.26 -4.93 -11.88
CA GLN A 153 -16.77 -4.32 -13.13
C GLN A 153 -17.12 -2.83 -13.27
N GLN A 154 -17.06 -2.09 -12.18
CA GLN A 154 -17.35 -0.66 -12.13
C GLN A 154 -16.30 0.09 -11.31
N GLU A 155 -16.18 1.39 -11.55
CA GLU A 155 -15.38 2.24 -10.67
C GLU A 155 -16.20 2.71 -9.47
N LEU A 156 -15.60 2.62 -8.29
CA LEU A 156 -16.18 3.07 -7.03
C LEU A 156 -15.21 4.03 -6.33
N PRO A 157 -15.71 4.98 -5.51
CA PRO A 157 -14.84 5.83 -4.71
C PRO A 157 -13.85 5.02 -3.87
N ALA A 158 -12.58 5.43 -3.85
CA ALA A 158 -11.55 4.70 -3.12
C ALA A 158 -11.88 4.58 -1.63
N ARG A 159 -12.46 5.65 -1.05
CA ARG A 159 -12.92 5.68 0.35
C ARG A 159 -13.95 4.59 0.64
N ASP A 160 -14.88 4.35 -0.27
CA ASP A 160 -15.96 3.37 -0.09
C ASP A 160 -15.39 1.94 -0.14
N LEU A 161 -14.49 1.65 -1.09
CA LEU A 161 -13.84 0.34 -1.16
C LEU A 161 -12.95 0.06 0.06
N ILE A 162 -12.30 1.09 0.61
CA ILE A 162 -11.50 0.94 1.84
C ILE A 162 -12.41 0.70 3.06
N ARG A 163 -13.58 1.36 3.14
CA ARG A 163 -14.58 1.05 4.17
C ARG A 163 -15.09 -0.38 4.04
N GLU A 164 -15.44 -0.82 2.84
CA GLU A 164 -15.86 -2.20 2.56
C GLU A 164 -14.77 -3.20 2.94
N LEU A 165 -13.51 -2.91 2.64
CA LEU A 165 -12.35 -3.70 3.06
C LEU A 165 -12.29 -3.84 4.59
N ILE A 166 -12.41 -2.73 5.33
CA ILE A 166 -12.30 -2.71 6.80
C ILE A 166 -13.50 -3.41 7.46
N GLU A 167 -14.71 -3.03 7.08
CA GLU A 167 -15.94 -3.45 7.74
C GLU A 167 -16.33 -4.87 7.37
N TRP A 168 -16.26 -5.20 6.07
CA TRP A 168 -16.80 -6.45 5.56
C TRP A 168 -15.72 -7.51 5.34
N PHE A 169 -14.57 -7.15 4.76
CA PHE A 169 -13.56 -8.16 4.42
C PHE A 169 -12.73 -8.61 5.62
N ILE A 170 -12.17 -7.67 6.40
CA ILE A 170 -11.32 -8.00 7.56
C ILE A 170 -12.05 -7.92 8.90
N GLY A 171 -13.28 -7.40 8.96
CA GLY A 171 -13.96 -7.08 10.21
C GLY A 171 -14.04 -8.22 11.22
N ASP A 172 -14.16 -9.48 10.77
CA ASP A 172 -14.23 -10.67 11.63
C ASP A 172 -12.88 -11.10 12.22
N VAL A 173 -11.76 -10.79 11.56
CA VAL A 173 -10.42 -11.19 12.05
C VAL A 173 -9.75 -10.09 12.87
N VAL A 174 -10.19 -8.85 12.72
CA VAL A 174 -9.62 -7.70 13.45
C VAL A 174 -9.82 -7.85 14.97
N ASP A 175 -10.98 -8.35 15.41
CA ASP A 175 -11.23 -8.64 16.82
C ASP A 175 -10.36 -9.78 17.36
N GLU A 176 -10.21 -10.85 16.58
CA GLU A 176 -9.36 -12.00 16.95
C GLU A 176 -7.88 -11.58 17.11
N LEU A 177 -7.44 -10.59 16.35
CA LEU A 177 -6.08 -10.04 16.40
C LEU A 177 -5.89 -9.00 17.51
N GLY A 178 -6.97 -8.50 18.12
CA GLY A 178 -6.92 -7.41 19.10
C GLY A 178 -6.45 -6.07 18.52
N SER A 179 -6.52 -5.88 17.20
CA SER A 179 -6.00 -4.70 16.50
C SER A 179 -7.08 -3.74 15.99
N ARG A 180 -8.30 -3.84 16.55
CA ARG A 180 -9.45 -3.01 16.15
C ARG A 180 -9.16 -1.53 16.27
N HIS A 181 -8.59 -1.11 17.39
CA HIS A 181 -8.30 0.30 17.64
C HIS A 181 -7.38 0.89 16.56
N GLU A 182 -6.33 0.16 16.22
CA GLU A 182 -5.34 0.55 15.22
C GLU A 182 -5.95 0.57 13.82
N VAL A 183 -6.78 -0.41 13.47
CA VAL A 183 -7.47 -0.49 12.17
C VAL A 183 -8.47 0.65 12.00
N GLU A 184 -9.22 0.99 13.05
CA GLU A 184 -10.25 2.03 13.01
C GLU A 184 -9.67 3.44 12.86
N TYR A 185 -8.38 3.63 13.12
CA TYR A 185 -7.68 4.87 12.77
C TYR A 185 -7.77 5.18 11.27
N ALA A 186 -7.99 4.18 10.41
CA ALA A 186 -8.24 4.40 8.99
C ALA A 186 -9.45 5.30 8.74
N TYR A 187 -10.48 5.30 9.60
CA TYR A 187 -11.62 6.20 9.43
C TYR A 187 -11.22 7.67 9.57
N ARG A 188 -10.22 7.96 10.41
CA ARG A 188 -9.62 9.28 10.53
C ARG A 188 -8.87 9.65 9.25
N ILE A 189 -8.07 8.74 8.70
CA ILE A 189 -7.40 8.94 7.40
C ILE A 189 -8.44 9.18 6.29
N LEU A 190 -9.53 8.41 6.29
CA LEU A 190 -10.65 8.54 5.36
C LEU A 190 -11.49 9.81 5.58
N GLN A 191 -11.28 10.56 6.65
CA GLN A 191 -11.95 11.84 6.89
C GLN A 191 -11.01 13.02 6.60
N GLU A 192 -9.80 12.97 7.13
CA GLU A 192 -8.79 14.04 7.04
C GLU A 192 -8.02 14.03 5.71
N GLY A 193 -8.01 12.88 5.02
CA GLY A 193 -7.12 12.63 3.90
C GLY A 193 -5.77 12.09 4.35
N SER A 194 -5.01 11.58 3.38
CA SER A 194 -3.64 11.10 3.53
C SER A 194 -2.67 12.27 3.75
N SER A 195 -1.42 11.96 4.11
CA SER A 195 -0.36 12.97 4.23
C SER A 195 -0.21 13.81 2.95
N ALA A 196 -0.30 13.20 1.77
CA ALA A 196 -0.24 13.93 0.50
C ALA A 196 -1.36 14.97 0.36
N ASP A 197 -2.56 14.68 0.87
CA ASP A 197 -3.70 15.60 0.84
C ASP A 197 -3.44 16.82 1.73
N ARG A 198 -2.95 16.58 2.94
CA ARG A 198 -2.62 17.63 3.90
C ARG A 198 -1.45 18.50 3.43
N GLN A 199 -0.39 17.89 2.89
CA GLN A 199 0.74 18.61 2.30
C GLN A 199 0.31 19.53 1.15
N LEU A 200 -0.56 19.04 0.25
CA LEU A 200 -1.10 19.83 -0.86
C LEU A 200 -1.98 20.99 -0.36
N ALA A 201 -2.84 20.73 0.65
CA ALA A 201 -3.69 21.76 1.23
C ALA A 201 -2.88 22.90 1.88
N THR A 202 -1.80 22.55 2.61
CA THR A 202 -0.89 23.56 3.19
C THR A 202 -0.19 24.36 2.11
N TYR A 203 0.36 23.71 1.09
CA TYR A 203 0.99 24.43 -0.02
C TYR A 203 0.01 25.34 -0.77
N GLN A 204 -1.23 24.91 -1.00
CA GLN A 204 -2.25 25.74 -1.64
C GLN A 204 -2.59 26.98 -0.81
N ARG A 205 -2.57 26.87 0.52
CA ARG A 205 -2.85 27.97 1.44
C ARG A 205 -1.68 28.94 1.59
N THR A 206 -0.43 28.45 1.58
CA THR A 206 0.76 29.26 1.91
C THR A 206 1.60 29.64 0.70
N GLY A 207 1.59 28.84 -0.37
CA GLY A 207 2.52 28.94 -1.50
C GLY A 207 3.97 28.61 -1.14
N ASP A 208 4.24 28.06 0.05
CA ASP A 208 5.59 27.87 0.58
C ASP A 208 5.86 26.40 0.93
N TYR A 209 6.93 25.85 0.36
CA TYR A 209 7.41 24.50 0.66
C TYR A 209 7.94 24.37 2.08
N LYS A 210 8.48 25.44 2.68
CA LYS A 210 8.95 25.39 4.07
C LYS A 210 7.80 25.13 5.02
N ALA A 211 6.65 25.80 4.83
CA ALA A 211 5.45 25.54 5.62
C ALA A 211 4.96 24.09 5.50
N VAL A 212 5.13 23.44 4.34
CA VAL A 212 4.83 22.02 4.18
C VAL A 212 5.80 21.17 5.01
N VAL A 213 7.11 21.47 4.97
CA VAL A 213 8.11 20.77 5.77
C VAL A 213 7.88 20.98 7.26
N ASP A 214 7.53 22.18 7.71
CA ASP A 214 7.22 22.49 9.10
C ASP A 214 6.01 21.66 9.59
N GLN A 215 4.96 21.53 8.78
CA GLN A 215 3.85 20.63 9.06
C GLN A 215 4.32 19.17 9.18
N LEU A 216 5.17 18.70 8.27
CA LEU A 216 5.70 17.32 8.32
C LEU A 216 6.50 17.05 9.58
N ILE A 217 7.32 18.02 10.02
CA ILE A 217 8.06 17.95 11.28
C ILE A 217 7.08 17.82 12.44
N GLN A 218 6.06 18.69 12.48
CA GLN A 218 5.04 18.67 13.52
C GLN A 218 4.30 17.33 13.57
N GLU A 219 3.80 16.83 12.43
CA GLU A 219 3.10 15.54 12.35
C GLU A 219 3.99 14.37 12.80
N THR A 220 5.28 14.41 12.45
CA THR A 220 6.24 13.35 12.82
C THR A 220 6.57 13.39 14.31
N SER A 221 6.54 14.56 14.93
CA SER A 221 6.74 14.70 16.38
C SER A 221 5.49 14.40 17.23
N GLU A 222 4.31 14.29 16.62
CA GLU A 222 3.08 13.92 17.34
C GLU A 222 3.27 12.55 18.03
N GLY A 223 3.04 12.50 19.35
CA GLY A 223 3.17 11.27 20.14
C GLY A 223 4.60 10.91 20.55
N VAL A 224 5.62 11.66 20.11
CA VAL A 224 6.97 11.56 20.67
C VAL A 224 7.00 12.39 21.96
N VAL A 225 6.94 11.71 23.11
CA VAL A 225 7.05 12.36 24.42
C VAL A 225 8.45 12.96 24.55
N GLU A 226 8.54 14.26 24.89
CA GLU A 226 9.79 14.93 25.28
C GLU A 226 10.41 14.32 26.55
#